data_AF-A0A651DRC8-F1
#
_entry.id   AF-A0A651DRC8-F1
#
_cell.length_a   1.000
_cell.length_b   1.000
_cell.length_c   1.000
_cell.angle_alpha   90.00
_cell.angle_beta   90.00
_cell.angle_gamma   90.00
#
_symmetry.space_group_name_H-M   'P 1'
#
loop_
_entity.id
_entity.type
_entity.pdbx_description
1 polymer ?
#
loop_
_entity_poly.entity_id
_entity_poly.type
_entity_poly.pdbx_seq_one_letter_code
_entity_poly.pdbx_strand_id
1 'polypeptide(L)' 'MDALEFKQLVKESIREVLREERLKLCLLLMPRVSDKEMQTLQAQLGKPAEYDSSEFINLTDWVKHGPPSQ' A
#
# COMPACT_ATOMS: atom_id res chain seq x y z
N MET A 1 9.99 -26.60 23.52
CA MET A 1 9.41 -26.05 22.28
C MET A 1 9.46 -27.13 21.23
N ASP A 2 8.32 -27.54 20.73
CA ASP A 2 8.25 -28.55 19.66
C ASP A 2 8.48 -27.92 18.27
N ALA A 3 8.59 -28.78 17.25
CA ALA A 3 8.84 -28.32 15.88
C ALA A 3 7.66 -27.50 15.30
N LEU A 4 6.45 -27.70 15.80
CA LEU A 4 5.25 -26.99 15.35
C LEU A 4 5.23 -25.57 15.91
N GLU A 5 5.48 -25.43 17.21
CA GLU A 5 5.63 -24.15 17.91
C GLU A 5 6.73 -23.29 17.29
N PHE A 6 7.89 -23.88 16.99
CA PHE A 6 8.99 -23.16 16.34
C PHE A 6 8.60 -22.66 14.93
N LYS A 7 7.95 -23.51 14.14
CA LYS A 7 7.47 -23.14 12.79
C LYS A 7 6.44 -22.01 12.86
N GLN A 8 5.59 -22.02 13.88
CA GLN A 8 4.58 -21.00 14.06
C GLN A 8 5.21 -19.65 14.46
N LEU A 9 6.16 -19.67 15.41
CA LEU A 9 6.92 -18.50 15.79
C LEU A 9 7.63 -17.86 14.59
N VAL A 10 8.34 -18.66 13.79
CA VAL A 10 9.04 -18.17 12.58
C VAL A 10 8.06 -17.52 11.60
N LYS A 11 6.89 -18.13 11.38
CA LYS A 11 5.86 -17.57 10.48
C LYS A 11 5.32 -16.24 10.98
N GLU A 12 5.11 -16.12 12.28
CA GLU A 12 4.61 -14.90 12.90
C GLU A 12 5.64 -13.78 12.82
N SER A 13 6.91 -14.06 13.14
CA SER A 13 8.01 -13.10 13.00
C SER A 13 8.20 -12.62 11.56
N ILE A 14 8.19 -13.53 10.57
CA ILE A 14 8.32 -13.13 9.15
C ILE A 14 7.11 -12.30 8.70
N ARG A 15 5.90 -12.66 9.15
CA ARG A 15 4.68 -11.92 8.81
C ARG A 15 4.72 -10.49 9.34
N GLU A 16 5.23 -10.30 10.54
CA GLU A 16 5.41 -8.99 11.16
C GLU A 16 6.38 -8.12 10.35
N VAL A 17 7.57 -8.66 10.07
CA VAL A 17 8.58 -7.96 9.24
C VAL A 17 8.03 -7.60 7.87
N LEU A 18 7.34 -8.54 7.20
CA LEU A 18 6.74 -8.26 5.88
C LEU A 18 5.66 -7.19 5.94
N ARG A 19 4.89 -7.09 7.03
CA ARG A 19 3.89 -6.02 7.18
C ARG A 19 4.55 -4.65 7.27
N GLU A 20 5.66 -4.54 7.99
CA GLU A 20 6.40 -3.29 8.15
C GLU A 20 7.13 -2.90 6.86
N GLU A 21 7.87 -3.84 6.28
CA GLU A 21 8.74 -3.57 5.12
C GLU A 21 7.96 -3.38 3.83
N ARG A 22 6.74 -3.93 3.71
CA ARG A 22 5.93 -3.78 2.51
C ARG A 22 5.61 -2.32 2.19
N LEU A 23 5.27 -1.50 3.18
CA LEU A 23 4.99 -0.09 2.93
C LEU A 23 6.25 0.65 2.44
N LYS A 24 7.40 0.36 3.07
CA LYS A 24 8.69 0.93 2.64
C LYS A 24 9.03 0.54 1.21
N LEU A 25 8.78 -0.72 0.84
CA LEU A 25 8.96 -1.20 -0.53
C LEU A 25 8.03 -0.48 -1.51
N CYS A 26 6.75 -0.32 -1.17
CA CYS A 26 5.81 0.44 -2.00
C CYS A 26 6.29 1.88 -2.22
N LEU A 27 6.77 2.55 -1.17
CA LEU A 27 7.34 3.91 -1.27
C LEU A 27 8.59 3.96 -2.16
N LEU A 28 9.46 2.95 -2.06
CA LEU A 28 10.67 2.84 -2.88
C LEU A 28 10.34 2.64 -4.37
N LEU A 29 9.29 1.86 -4.66
CA LEU A 29 8.87 1.53 -6.03
C LEU A 29 8.01 2.62 -6.68
N MET A 30 7.49 3.58 -5.92
CA MET A 30 6.70 4.67 -6.50
C MET A 30 7.57 5.54 -7.43
N PRO A 31 7.09 5.81 -8.67
CA PRO A 31 7.83 6.66 -9.59
C PRO A 31 7.95 8.07 -9.02
N ARG A 32 9.16 8.63 -9.09
CA ARG A 32 9.38 10.02 -8.74
C ARG A 32 8.90 10.89 -9.89
N VAL A 33 8.17 11.94 -9.55
CA VAL A 33 7.68 12.95 -10.48
C VAL A 33 8.27 14.28 -10.04
N SER A 34 8.91 15.01 -10.94
CA SER A 34 9.40 16.36 -10.68
C SER A 34 8.25 17.34 -10.53
N ASP A 35 8.49 18.49 -9.89
CA ASP A 35 7.46 19.52 -9.71
C ASP A 35 6.87 19.98 -11.06
N LYS A 36 7.70 20.06 -12.11
CA LYS A 36 7.27 20.44 -13.46
C LYS A 36 6.34 19.39 -14.08
N GLU A 37 6.67 18.11 -13.94
CA GLU A 37 5.82 17.03 -14.43
C GLU A 37 4.51 16.98 -13.64
N MET A 38 4.55 17.19 -12.33
CA MET A 38 3.35 17.26 -11.49
C MET A 38 2.44 18.42 -11.90
N GLN A 39 2.99 19.60 -12.17
CA GLN A 39 2.21 20.75 -12.68
C GLN A 39 1.56 20.44 -14.03
N THR A 40 2.27 19.73 -14.91
CA THR A 40 1.74 19.32 -16.22
C THR A 40 0.58 18.34 -16.05
N LEU A 41 0.71 17.36 -15.16
CA LEU A 41 -0.35 16.41 -14.83
C LEU A 41 -1.57 17.13 -14.26
N GLN A 42 -1.38 18.04 -13.31
CA GLN A 42 -2.48 18.81 -12.71
C GLN A 42 -3.18 19.72 -13.72
N ALA A 43 -2.46 20.29 -14.69
CA ALA A 43 -3.07 21.10 -15.73
C ALA A 43 -3.93 20.25 -16.70
N GLN A 44 -3.55 18.99 -16.93
CA GLN A 44 -4.24 18.08 -17.85
C GLN A 44 -5.41 17.33 -17.19
N LEU A 45 -5.24 16.94 -15.93
CA LEU A 45 -6.13 16.03 -15.20
C LEU A 45 -6.79 16.69 -13.99
N GLY A 46 -6.52 17.97 -13.71
CA GLY A 46 -7.00 18.63 -12.49
C GLY A 46 -6.29 18.11 -11.23
N LYS A 47 -6.76 18.57 -10.07
CA LYS A 47 -6.26 18.11 -8.76
C LYS A 47 -7.21 17.05 -8.18
N PRO A 48 -6.70 16.05 -7.45
CA PRO A 48 -7.56 15.08 -6.78
C PRO A 48 -8.66 15.69 -5.90
N ALA A 49 -8.39 16.86 -5.29
CA ALA A 49 -9.36 17.58 -4.45
C ALA A 49 -10.54 18.20 -5.23
N GLU A 50 -10.49 18.22 -6.57
CA GLU A 50 -11.54 18.74 -7.44
C GLU A 50 -12.55 17.66 -7.84
N TYR A 51 -12.27 16.38 -7.53
CA TYR A 51 -13.14 15.24 -7.80
C TYR A 51 -14.01 14.89 -6.60
N ASP A 52 -15.20 14.34 -6.86
CA ASP A 52 -16.13 13.89 -5.83
C ASP A 52 -15.52 12.71 -5.04
N SER A 53 -15.54 12.78 -3.71
CA SER A 53 -15.02 11.73 -2.84
C SER A 53 -15.71 10.37 -3.03
N SER A 54 -16.95 10.37 -3.51
CA SER A 54 -17.73 9.16 -3.81
C SER A 54 -17.21 8.38 -5.03
N GLU A 55 -16.41 9.01 -5.90
CA GLU A 55 -15.79 8.36 -7.05
C GLU A 55 -14.49 7.59 -6.67
N PHE A 56 -13.96 7.83 -5.48
CA PHE A 56 -12.70 7.20 -5.05
C PHE A 56 -12.94 5.82 -4.43
N ILE A 57 -12.15 4.84 -4.86
CA ILE A 57 -12.10 3.50 -4.26
C ILE A 57 -10.96 3.45 -3.25
N ASN A 58 -11.24 3.03 -2.02
CA ASN A 58 -10.20 2.89 -1.01
C ASN A 58 -9.32 1.65 -1.28
N LEU A 59 -8.19 1.88 -1.96
CA LEU A 59 -7.18 0.85 -2.24
C LEU A 59 -6.45 0.31 -1.00
N THR A 60 -6.77 0.78 0.22
CA THR A 60 -6.17 0.31 1.48
C THR A 60 -7.12 -0.49 2.37
N ASP A 61 -8.38 -0.70 1.96
CA ASP A 61 -9.36 -1.45 2.77
C ASP A 61 -8.91 -2.88 3.07
N TRP A 62 -8.15 -3.50 2.16
CA TRP A 62 -7.59 -4.84 2.34
C TRP A 62 -6.64 -4.97 3.54
N VAL A 63 -6.08 -3.86 4.05
CA VAL A 63 -5.25 -3.87 5.25
C VAL A 63 -6.08 -4.23 6.49
N LYS A 64 -7.34 -3.78 6.54
CA LYS A 64 -8.27 -4.03 7.64
C LYS A 64 -9.10 -5.30 7.43
N HIS A 65 -9.46 -5.59 6.19
CA HIS A 65 -10.45 -6.63 5.87
C HIS A 65 -9.86 -7.88 5.20
N GLY A 66 -8.55 -7.89 4.92
CA GLY A 66 -7.90 -8.94 4.16
C GLY A 66 -8.03 -8.72 2.63
N PRO A 67 -7.34 -9.51 1.81
CA PRO A 67 -7.46 -9.41 0.35
C PRO A 67 -8.93 -9.59 -0.07
N PRO A 68 -9.38 -8.92 -1.15
CA PRO A 68 -10.72 -9.13 -1.67
C PRO A 68 -10.95 -10.62 -1.93
N SER A 69 -12.05 -11.18 -1.42
CA SER A 69 -12.50 -12.52 -1.77
C SER A 69 -12.66 -12.56 -3.30
N GLN A 70 -11.91 -13.44 -3.97
CA GLN A 70 -12.10 -13.71 -5.40
C GLN A 70 -13.43 -14.41 -5.66
#